data_AF-A0AAN7Y670-F1
#
_entry.id   AF-A0AAN7Y670-F1
#
_cell.length_a   1.000
_cell.length_b   1.000
_cell.length_c   1.000
_cell.angle_alpha   90.00
_cell.angle_beta   90.00
_cell.angle_gamma   90.00
#
_symmetry.space_group_name_H-M   'P 1'
#
loop_
_entity.id
_entity.type
_entity.pdbx_description
1 polymer ?
#
loop_
_entity_poly.entity_id
_entity_poly.type
_entity_poly.pdbx_seq_one_letter_code
_entity_poly.pdbx_strand_id
1 'polypeptide(L)'
;MSSQEDRDAEPGSCTSASSSENDALPTGDIITVTIGATVPTGFEHTAAEEVKEKIGVDAEISKDRGRIYFPITSDKLYQVHQLKSVDNLFVVVEEYDHYPFKESKEETLMEMQQLAPNLPWTNALEIWKLNRTLKKKKGFRKGGNGTKVKPTNGEATDANVADTEQQELPQVESAAESLTKLEITANTANSTQDSEEAEPKTKVIKFRVTCSRAGDKHSFTSNDAARDFGGAVQEFFQWKADMTKFDIEVLVNIHKEEMVIGIALTEESLHRRNISHFGPTTLRSTLCYGMLRLCSPQASDIILDPMCGTGAIPLEGAIEFNSSFYIAGDNNDMAVNRTVNNICHIQKRRAAKGSASGLPIDTVQWDLCNLPIRTGSVDIIITDMPFGKRMGSRKKNWDLYPSCLREMARVCTLGSGKAALLTQDKKCFSQAISRMGGLWKRLHTVWVNVGGLHAAVYLLKRTTGVFGQTPEDVYESRGTVKAQGEEKGDKDLS
;
A
#
# COMPACT_ATOMS: atom_id res chain seq x y z
N MET A 1 -12.07 -39.88 -65.44
CA MET A 1 -11.37 -39.74 -66.73
C MET A 1 -11.03 -38.29 -66.93
N SER A 2 -9.76 -38.05 -67.29
CA SER A 2 -9.12 -36.86 -67.87
C SER A 2 -9.42 -35.47 -67.32
N SER A 3 -8.49 -34.76 -66.66
CA SER A 3 -7.10 -34.37 -67.01
C SER A 3 -7.00 -33.20 -68.00
N GLN A 4 -6.59 -32.03 -67.51
CA GLN A 4 -5.34 -31.39 -67.96
C GLN A 4 -4.92 -30.25 -67.02
N GLU A 5 -3.61 -30.02 -66.95
CA GLU A 5 -2.90 -29.05 -66.11
C GLU A 5 -2.68 -27.74 -66.87
N ASP A 6 -2.40 -26.63 -66.16
CA ASP A 6 -1.26 -25.79 -66.55
C ASP A 6 -0.78 -24.83 -65.41
N ARG A 7 0.50 -25.03 -65.06
CA ARG A 7 1.56 -24.06 -64.65
C ARG A 7 1.55 -23.29 -63.33
N ASP A 8 2.71 -23.46 -62.68
CA ASP A 8 3.27 -22.67 -61.58
C ASP A 8 3.73 -21.26 -61.98
N ALA A 9 3.80 -20.38 -60.98
CA ALA A 9 4.79 -19.30 -60.88
C ALA A 9 5.02 -18.92 -59.41
N GLU A 10 6.26 -19.04 -58.91
CA GLU A 10 6.66 -18.50 -57.61
C GLU A 10 6.58 -16.96 -57.57
N PRO A 11 6.61 -16.37 -56.36
CA PRO A 11 7.80 -15.56 -56.10
C PRO A 11 8.36 -15.62 -54.67
N GLY A 12 9.69 -15.80 -54.60
CA GLY A 12 10.54 -14.81 -53.92
C GLY A 12 10.66 -14.87 -52.40
N SER A 13 11.66 -15.61 -51.90
CA SER A 13 12.14 -15.48 -50.52
C SER A 13 12.79 -14.11 -50.27
N CYS A 14 12.33 -13.40 -49.25
CA CYS A 14 13.05 -12.25 -48.67
C CYS A 14 13.31 -12.49 -47.18
N THR A 15 14.44 -13.12 -46.86
CA THR A 15 14.91 -13.31 -45.49
C THR A 15 15.51 -12.02 -44.94
N SER A 16 14.72 -11.22 -44.24
CA SER A 16 15.24 -10.13 -43.40
C SER A 16 15.60 -10.67 -42.00
N ALA A 17 16.87 -11.01 -41.80
CA ALA A 17 17.37 -11.38 -40.48
C ALA A 17 17.40 -10.15 -39.55
N SER A 18 16.38 -10.00 -38.70
CA SER A 18 16.44 -9.09 -37.55
C SER A 18 17.10 -9.81 -36.38
N SER A 19 18.39 -9.54 -36.17
CA SER A 19 19.14 -10.01 -35.00
C SER A 19 18.61 -9.33 -33.74
N SER A 20 17.60 -9.93 -33.10
CA SER A 20 17.25 -9.59 -31.72
C SER A 20 18.35 -10.14 -30.81
N GLU A 21 19.21 -9.25 -30.32
CA GLU A 21 20.18 -9.59 -29.28
C GLU A 21 19.44 -10.14 -28.06
N ASN A 22 19.55 -11.45 -27.84
CA ASN A 22 19.09 -12.06 -26.60
C ASN A 22 19.98 -11.53 -25.47
N ASP A 23 19.44 -10.60 -24.68
CA ASP A 23 20.03 -10.07 -23.45
C ASP A 23 20.08 -11.20 -22.41
N ALA A 24 21.06 -12.09 -22.58
CA ALA A 24 21.19 -13.33 -21.83
C ALA A 24 21.43 -13.01 -20.35
N LEU A 25 20.40 -13.24 -19.53
CA LEU A 25 20.54 -13.32 -18.09
C LEU A 25 21.63 -14.35 -17.77
N PRO A 26 22.53 -14.08 -16.81
CA PRO A 26 23.58 -15.01 -16.47
C PRO A 26 22.97 -16.34 -16.03
N THR A 27 23.45 -17.43 -16.60
CA THR A 27 23.10 -18.81 -16.26
C THR A 27 23.59 -19.15 -14.85
N GLY A 28 22.83 -18.72 -13.84
CA GLY A 28 22.77 -19.36 -12.54
C GLY A 28 21.67 -20.42 -12.56
N ASP A 29 21.81 -21.45 -11.72
CA ASP A 29 20.83 -22.52 -11.62
C ASP A 29 19.46 -21.98 -11.17
N ILE A 30 18.38 -22.51 -11.75
CA ILE A 30 17.02 -22.11 -11.39
C ILE A 30 16.65 -22.79 -10.06
N ILE A 31 16.94 -22.11 -8.96
CA ILE A 31 16.55 -22.54 -7.62
C ILE A 31 15.07 -22.23 -7.32
N THR A 32 14.43 -23.14 -6.59
CA THR A 32 13.09 -22.95 -6.03
C THR A 32 13.19 -22.53 -4.57
N VAL A 33 12.40 -21.52 -4.16
CA VAL A 33 12.31 -21.04 -2.77
C VAL A 33 10.87 -20.68 -2.41
N THR A 34 10.55 -20.68 -1.12
CA THR A 34 9.29 -20.12 -0.62
C THR A 34 9.45 -18.63 -0.33
N ILE A 35 8.54 -17.81 -0.85
CA ILE A 35 8.39 -16.39 -0.51
C ILE A 35 7.29 -16.26 0.54
N GLY A 36 7.61 -15.61 1.65
CA GLY A 36 6.63 -15.08 2.58
C GLY A 36 6.30 -13.62 2.24
N ALA A 37 5.03 -13.27 2.30
CA ALA A 37 4.56 -11.91 2.07
C ALA A 37 3.58 -11.45 3.15
N THR A 38 3.80 -10.25 3.71
CA THR A 38 2.82 -9.63 4.60
C THR A 38 1.74 -8.94 3.78
N VAL A 39 0.47 -9.05 4.14
CA VAL A 39 -0.69 -8.50 3.42
C VAL A 39 -1.61 -7.73 4.37
N PRO A 40 -2.45 -6.79 3.86
CA PRO A 40 -3.50 -6.17 4.65
C PRO A 40 -4.42 -7.24 5.26
N THR A 41 -4.54 -7.25 6.59
CA THR A 41 -5.33 -8.22 7.34
C THR A 41 -6.76 -8.31 6.80
N GLY A 42 -7.22 -9.49 6.39
CA GLY A 42 -8.53 -9.72 5.73
C GLY A 42 -8.47 -9.85 4.21
N PHE A 43 -7.35 -9.49 3.57
CA PHE A 43 -7.14 -9.63 2.11
C PHE A 43 -6.20 -10.77 1.74
N GLU A 44 -6.00 -11.74 2.65
CA GLU A 44 -5.11 -12.89 2.44
C GLU A 44 -5.54 -13.70 1.20
N HIS A 45 -6.85 -13.99 1.06
CA HIS A 45 -7.39 -14.67 -0.12
C HIS A 45 -7.20 -13.86 -1.41
N THR A 46 -7.46 -12.55 -1.39
CA THR A 46 -7.25 -11.66 -2.55
C THR A 46 -5.79 -11.60 -2.98
N ALA A 47 -4.86 -11.72 -2.03
CA ALA A 47 -3.43 -11.80 -2.33
C ALA A 47 -3.04 -13.16 -2.90
N ALA A 48 -3.58 -14.25 -2.37
CA ALA A 48 -3.38 -15.60 -2.91
C ALA A 48 -3.91 -15.73 -4.36
N GLU A 49 -5.08 -15.15 -4.65
CA GLU A 49 -5.60 -15.06 -6.02
C GLU A 49 -4.67 -14.26 -6.95
N GLU A 50 -4.13 -13.12 -6.51
CA GLU A 50 -3.18 -12.32 -7.32
C GLU A 50 -1.89 -13.11 -7.60
N VAL A 51 -1.38 -13.85 -6.62
CA VAL A 51 -0.23 -14.76 -6.80
C VAL A 51 -0.55 -15.84 -7.83
N LYS A 52 -1.71 -16.49 -7.72
CA LYS A 52 -2.15 -17.51 -8.68
C LYS A 52 -2.28 -16.96 -10.10
N GLU A 53 -2.85 -15.77 -10.24
CA GLU A 53 -3.03 -15.08 -11.52
C GLU A 53 -1.71 -14.61 -12.16
N LYS A 54 -0.83 -13.97 -11.39
CA LYS A 54 0.38 -13.29 -11.92
C LYS A 54 1.65 -14.13 -11.90
N ILE A 55 1.71 -15.17 -11.06
CA ILE A 55 2.90 -16.03 -10.88
C ILE A 55 2.60 -17.49 -11.32
N GLY A 56 1.34 -17.91 -11.28
CA GLY A 56 0.91 -19.25 -11.70
C GLY A 56 1.15 -20.33 -10.64
N VAL A 57 1.12 -19.97 -9.36
CA VAL A 57 1.32 -20.88 -8.22
C VAL A 57 0.22 -20.67 -7.19
N ASP A 58 -0.16 -21.73 -6.46
CA ASP A 58 -1.03 -21.60 -5.31
C ASP A 58 -0.25 -21.04 -4.10
N ALA A 59 -0.93 -20.19 -3.31
CA ALA A 59 -0.37 -19.61 -2.10
C ALA A 59 -1.10 -20.15 -0.87
N GLU A 60 -0.31 -20.55 0.12
CA GLU A 60 -0.79 -20.87 1.46
C GLU A 60 -1.09 -19.58 2.23
N ILE A 61 -2.20 -19.58 2.97
CA ILE A 61 -2.57 -18.49 3.87
C ILE A 61 -2.17 -18.91 5.28
N SER A 62 -1.37 -18.08 5.94
CA SER A 62 -0.87 -18.37 7.28
C SER A 62 -2.02 -18.55 8.29
N LYS A 63 -1.79 -19.38 9.32
CA LYS A 63 -2.70 -19.53 10.46
C LYS A 63 -2.78 -18.22 11.27
N ASP A 64 -1.77 -17.34 11.19
CA ASP A 64 -1.81 -15.94 11.61
C ASP A 64 -2.35 -15.03 10.50
N ARG A 65 -3.10 -14.00 10.86
CA ARG A 65 -3.70 -13.10 9.86
C ARG A 65 -2.66 -12.13 9.29
N GLY A 66 -2.79 -11.80 8.01
CA GLY A 66 -1.90 -10.84 7.34
C GLY A 66 -0.59 -11.41 6.79
N ARG A 67 -0.47 -12.72 6.60
CA ARG A 67 0.63 -13.34 5.84
C ARG A 67 0.14 -14.40 4.84
N ILE A 68 0.85 -14.51 3.72
CA ILE A 68 0.75 -15.62 2.75
C ILE A 68 2.15 -16.15 2.41
N TYR A 69 2.23 -17.42 1.99
CA TYR A 69 3.45 -18.10 1.58
C TYR A 69 3.25 -18.78 0.23
N PHE A 70 4.24 -18.72 -0.67
CA PHE A 70 4.13 -19.37 -1.97
C PHE A 70 5.50 -19.73 -2.57
N PRO A 71 5.64 -20.87 -3.27
CA PRO A 71 6.89 -21.23 -3.94
C PRO A 71 7.09 -20.41 -5.21
N ILE A 72 8.33 -20.00 -5.47
CA ILE A 72 8.76 -19.43 -6.76
C ILE A 72 10.03 -20.09 -7.25
N THR A 73 10.27 -20.01 -8.55
CA THR A 73 11.59 -20.16 -9.17
C THR A 73 12.30 -18.80 -9.24
N SER A 74 13.64 -18.80 -9.23
CA SER A 74 14.47 -17.59 -9.14
C SER A 74 14.24 -16.57 -10.28
N ASP A 75 13.86 -17.03 -11.47
CA ASP A 75 13.49 -16.21 -12.64
C ASP A 75 12.23 -15.36 -12.39
N LYS A 76 11.25 -15.89 -11.64
CA LYS A 76 9.99 -15.20 -11.32
C LYS A 76 10.14 -14.12 -10.24
N LEU A 77 11.29 -14.01 -9.59
CA LEU A 77 11.55 -13.03 -8.51
C LEU A 77 11.17 -11.59 -8.88
N TYR A 78 11.36 -11.19 -10.15
CA TYR A 78 10.96 -9.86 -10.62
C TYR A 78 9.44 -9.64 -10.63
N GLN A 79 8.65 -10.68 -10.91
CA GLN A 79 7.17 -10.64 -10.94
C GLN A 79 6.61 -10.44 -9.52
N VAL A 80 7.23 -11.05 -8.50
CA VAL A 80 6.84 -10.87 -7.09
C VAL A 80 6.87 -9.40 -6.68
N HIS A 81 7.86 -8.63 -7.15
CA HIS A 81 7.96 -7.19 -6.91
C HIS A 81 6.94 -6.34 -7.69
N GLN A 82 6.05 -6.95 -8.48
CA GLN A 82 4.95 -6.27 -9.18
C GLN A 82 3.58 -6.45 -8.49
N LEU A 83 3.46 -7.42 -7.57
CA LEU A 83 2.24 -7.69 -6.80
C LEU A 83 1.75 -6.42 -6.08
N LYS A 84 0.43 -6.25 -6.03
CA LYS A 84 -0.25 -5.05 -5.51
C LYS A 84 -0.90 -5.28 -4.15
N SER A 85 -1.28 -6.50 -3.82
CA SER A 85 -1.90 -6.89 -2.56
C SER A 85 -0.94 -6.97 -1.37
N VAL A 86 0.36 -7.15 -1.62
CA VAL A 86 1.39 -7.39 -0.60
C VAL A 86 2.07 -6.10 -0.11
N ASP A 87 2.30 -6.01 1.20
CA ASP A 87 3.00 -4.92 1.87
C ASP A 87 4.52 -5.14 1.89
N ASN A 88 5.02 -6.32 2.25
CA ASN A 88 6.46 -6.63 2.37
C ASN A 88 6.73 -8.04 1.90
N LEU A 89 7.94 -8.30 1.44
CA LEU A 89 8.40 -9.60 0.93
C LEU A 89 9.63 -10.07 1.69
N PHE A 90 9.69 -11.37 1.97
CA PHE A 90 10.86 -12.06 2.48
C PHE A 90 10.98 -13.44 1.83
N VAL A 91 12.20 -13.95 1.69
CA VAL A 91 12.44 -15.36 1.34
C VAL A 91 12.50 -16.17 2.63
N VAL A 92 11.78 -17.28 2.69
CA VAL A 92 11.83 -18.21 3.83
C VAL A 92 13.17 -18.93 3.80
N VAL A 93 13.82 -19.00 4.96
CA VAL A 93 15.02 -19.82 5.20
C VAL A 93 14.57 -21.17 5.74
N GLU A 94 13.69 -21.16 6.75
CA GLU A 94 13.15 -22.38 7.35
C GLU A 94 11.81 -22.09 8.05
N GLU A 95 10.95 -23.11 8.14
CA GLU A 95 9.63 -23.03 8.75
C GLU A 95 9.37 -24.24 9.68
N TYR A 96 8.85 -23.95 10.87
CA TYR A 96 8.54 -24.92 11.91
C TYR A 96 7.07 -24.76 12.32
N ASP A 97 6.21 -25.73 12.00
CA ASP A 97 4.79 -25.73 12.44
C ASP A 97 4.64 -25.85 13.97
N HIS A 98 5.54 -26.62 14.60
CA HIS A 98 5.50 -26.99 16.02
C HIS A 98 6.89 -26.88 16.64
N TYR A 99 7.43 -25.67 16.73
CA TYR A 99 8.70 -25.39 17.40
C TYR A 99 8.56 -25.58 18.92
N PRO A 100 9.40 -26.40 19.58
CA PRO A 100 9.21 -26.83 20.96
C PRO A 100 9.72 -25.80 21.98
N PHE A 101 9.10 -24.61 22.01
CA PHE A 101 9.40 -23.55 23.00
C PHE A 101 9.29 -24.11 24.43
N LYS A 102 10.37 -24.02 25.21
CA LYS A 102 10.42 -24.53 26.60
C LYS A 102 9.78 -23.54 27.57
N GLU A 103 9.48 -24.05 28.76
CA GLU A 103 9.04 -23.21 29.88
C GLU A 103 10.16 -22.27 30.35
N SER A 104 11.43 -22.74 30.39
CA SER A 104 12.58 -21.87 30.64
C SER A 104 12.84 -20.93 29.48
N LYS A 105 13.07 -19.66 29.81
CA LYS A 105 13.54 -18.62 28.88
C LYS A 105 14.94 -18.94 28.37
N GLU A 106 15.83 -19.34 29.27
CA GLU A 106 17.25 -19.58 29.04
C GLU A 106 17.46 -20.75 28.09
N GLU A 107 16.79 -21.88 28.34
CA GLU A 107 16.84 -23.07 27.47
C GLU A 107 16.33 -22.75 26.06
N THR A 108 15.19 -22.08 25.96
CA THR A 108 14.59 -21.71 24.67
C THR A 108 15.51 -20.81 23.84
N LEU A 109 16.11 -19.79 24.47
CA LEU A 109 17.03 -18.87 23.78
C LEU A 109 18.35 -19.56 23.40
N MET A 110 18.83 -20.52 24.20
CA MET A 110 20.00 -21.34 23.88
C MET A 110 19.73 -22.28 22.69
N GLU A 111 18.56 -22.93 22.62
CA GLU A 111 18.17 -23.70 21.43
C GLU A 111 18.07 -22.81 20.18
N MET A 112 17.48 -21.61 20.30
CA MET A 112 17.44 -20.65 19.18
C MET A 112 18.84 -20.19 18.72
N GLN A 113 19.80 -20.02 19.64
CA GLN A 113 21.20 -19.74 19.28
C GLN A 113 21.83 -20.91 18.49
N GLN A 114 21.66 -22.13 18.98
CA GLN A 114 22.16 -23.34 18.30
C GLN A 114 21.50 -23.58 16.94
N LEU A 115 20.32 -23.03 16.69
CA LEU A 115 19.62 -23.16 15.42
C LEU A 115 20.33 -22.44 14.28
N ALA A 116 20.85 -21.22 14.51
CA ALA A 116 21.38 -20.35 13.45
C ALA A 116 22.41 -21.00 12.50
N PRO A 117 23.46 -21.71 12.95
CA PRO A 117 24.42 -22.37 12.05
C PRO A 117 23.85 -23.58 11.29
N ASN A 118 22.73 -24.15 11.73
CA ASN A 118 22.14 -25.37 11.16
C ASN A 118 21.09 -25.10 10.07
N LEU A 119 20.73 -23.84 9.82
CA LEU A 119 19.68 -23.46 8.87
C LEU A 119 20.18 -23.46 7.40
N PRO A 120 19.32 -23.77 6.41
CA PRO A 120 19.69 -23.88 4.99
C PRO A 120 19.78 -22.51 4.29
N TRP A 121 20.66 -21.63 4.76
CA TRP A 121 20.76 -20.24 4.30
C TRP A 121 21.09 -20.04 2.82
N THR A 122 21.67 -21.04 2.14
CA THR A 122 22.28 -20.90 0.79
C THR A 122 21.31 -20.30 -0.24
N ASN A 123 20.15 -20.92 -0.45
CA ASN A 123 19.19 -20.51 -1.47
C ASN A 123 18.56 -19.14 -1.12
N ALA A 124 18.26 -18.91 0.15
CA ALA A 124 17.72 -17.64 0.63
C ALA A 124 18.71 -16.47 0.43
N LEU A 125 20.01 -16.70 0.68
CA LEU A 125 21.05 -15.70 0.45
C LEU A 125 21.30 -15.45 -1.03
N GLU A 126 21.16 -16.47 -1.89
CA GLU A 126 21.22 -16.30 -3.34
C GLU A 126 20.06 -15.43 -3.86
N ILE A 127 18.83 -15.71 -3.43
CA ILE A 127 17.64 -14.91 -3.78
C ILE A 127 17.77 -13.46 -3.26
N TRP A 128 18.32 -13.26 -2.05
CA TRP A 128 18.62 -11.92 -1.55
C TRP A 128 19.68 -11.19 -2.41
N LYS A 129 20.75 -11.89 -2.85
CA LYS A 129 21.76 -11.33 -3.77
C LYS A 129 21.12 -10.94 -5.11
N LEU A 130 20.30 -11.81 -5.71
CA LEU A 130 19.58 -11.56 -6.96
C LEU A 130 18.64 -10.35 -6.83
N ASN A 131 17.82 -10.30 -5.79
CA ASN A 131 16.96 -9.15 -5.47
C ASN A 131 17.77 -7.84 -5.39
N ARG A 132 18.95 -7.86 -4.78
CA ARG A 132 19.83 -6.69 -4.69
C ARG A 132 20.34 -6.21 -6.06
N THR A 133 20.55 -7.08 -7.03
CA THR A 133 20.90 -6.68 -8.41
C THR A 133 19.71 -6.07 -9.16
N LEU A 134 18.49 -6.59 -8.97
CA LEU A 134 17.25 -6.01 -9.52
C LEU A 134 17.04 -4.56 -9.01
N LYS A 135 17.32 -4.30 -7.73
CA LYS A 135 17.30 -2.95 -7.15
C LYS A 135 18.32 -2.02 -7.81
N LYS A 136 19.58 -2.46 -8.03
CA LYS A 136 20.59 -1.67 -8.75
C LYS A 136 20.13 -1.31 -10.17
N LYS A 137 19.60 -2.26 -10.95
CA LYS A 137 19.06 -2.00 -12.30
C LYS A 137 17.88 -1.00 -12.27
N LYS A 138 17.00 -1.05 -11.27
CA LYS A 138 15.96 -0.01 -11.04
C LYS A 138 16.54 1.37 -10.68
N GLY A 139 17.64 1.41 -9.92
CA GLY A 139 18.33 2.63 -9.51
C GLY A 139 18.98 3.38 -10.68
N PHE A 140 19.73 2.68 -11.55
CA PHE A 140 20.33 3.29 -12.74
C PHE A 140 19.30 3.92 -13.68
N ARG A 141 18.14 3.27 -13.88
CA ARG A 141 17.01 3.83 -14.65
C ARG A 141 16.34 5.06 -14.01
N LYS A 142 16.72 5.44 -12.78
CA LYS A 142 16.23 6.63 -12.06
C LYS A 142 17.25 7.78 -12.03
N GLY A 143 18.45 7.58 -12.58
CA GLY A 143 19.58 8.51 -12.54
C GLY A 143 19.86 9.26 -13.85
N GLY A 144 18.82 9.61 -14.63
CA GLY A 144 18.97 10.47 -15.82
C GLY A 144 19.26 11.92 -15.41
N ASN A 145 20.33 12.50 -15.97
CA ASN A 145 20.85 13.84 -15.64
C ASN A 145 19.77 14.94 -15.59
N GLY A 146 19.50 15.46 -14.38
CA GLY A 146 18.92 16.78 -14.18
C GLY A 146 20.04 17.78 -13.90
N THR A 147 20.47 18.53 -14.91
CA THR A 147 21.54 19.52 -14.78
C THR A 147 21.14 20.62 -13.78
N LYS A 148 21.86 20.73 -12.65
CA LYS A 148 21.65 21.82 -11.69
C LYS A 148 22.09 23.16 -12.31
N VAL A 149 21.15 23.87 -12.93
CA VAL A 149 21.34 25.29 -13.24
C VAL A 149 21.10 26.10 -11.97
N LYS A 150 22.10 26.90 -11.60
CA LYS A 150 22.11 27.77 -10.41
C LYS A 150 21.47 29.11 -10.79
N PRO A 151 20.38 29.58 -10.15
CA PRO A 151 19.88 30.93 -10.35
C PRO A 151 20.86 31.95 -9.75
N THR A 152 21.10 33.04 -10.47
CA THR A 152 21.85 34.22 -10.01
C THR A 152 20.89 35.31 -9.48
N ASN A 153 21.39 36.15 -8.57
CA ASN A 153 20.61 37.18 -7.89
C ASN A 153 20.25 38.40 -8.76
N GLY A 154 19.22 39.12 -8.29
CA GLY A 154 18.74 40.44 -8.67
C GLY A 154 17.28 40.55 -8.17
N GLU A 155 16.99 41.09 -6.99
CA GLU A 155 16.90 42.54 -6.66
C GLU A 155 16.03 43.33 -7.66
N ALA A 156 15.00 44.09 -7.29
CA ALA A 156 14.22 44.29 -6.04
C ALA A 156 12.83 44.87 -6.49
N THR A 157 11.78 45.19 -5.71
CA THR A 157 11.65 45.87 -4.40
C THR A 157 10.20 45.72 -3.84
N ASP A 158 10.04 45.75 -2.51
CA ASP A 158 9.00 46.42 -1.69
C ASP A 158 7.48 46.12 -1.85
N ALA A 159 6.65 46.12 -0.78
CA ALA A 159 6.90 46.16 0.67
C ALA A 159 5.61 45.85 1.50
N ASN A 160 5.78 45.72 2.83
CA ASN A 160 4.80 45.74 3.94
C ASN A 160 4.07 44.40 4.26
N VAL A 161 4.23 43.74 5.43
CA VAL A 161 4.04 44.16 6.87
C VAL A 161 2.53 44.17 7.23
N ALA A 162 2.01 43.53 8.29
CA ALA A 162 2.61 42.99 9.52
C ALA A 162 1.97 41.67 10.06
N ASP A 163 2.69 41.12 11.03
CA ASP A 163 2.43 39.99 11.94
C ASP A 163 1.08 39.91 12.67
N THR A 164 0.76 38.71 13.18
CA THR A 164 0.57 38.48 14.63
C THR A 164 0.85 36.99 14.95
N GLU A 165 1.80 36.72 15.85
CA GLU A 165 2.12 35.39 16.37
C GLU A 165 1.19 34.98 17.53
N GLN A 166 1.15 33.68 17.86
CA GLN A 166 1.22 33.23 19.27
C GLN A 166 1.59 31.75 19.39
N GLN A 167 2.76 31.50 19.97
CA GLN A 167 3.25 30.20 20.45
C GLN A 167 3.77 30.41 21.87
N GLU A 168 3.34 29.61 22.85
CA GLU A 168 3.87 29.64 24.21
C GLU A 168 4.88 28.51 24.47
N LEU A 169 5.97 28.88 25.13
CA LEU A 169 7.02 28.01 25.69
C LEU A 169 7.32 28.49 27.12
N PRO A 170 7.49 27.60 28.11
CA PRO A 170 8.00 27.99 29.43
C PRO A 170 9.54 28.12 29.51
N GLN A 171 10.00 29.03 30.38
CA GLN A 171 11.40 29.37 30.72
C GLN A 171 12.02 28.32 31.67
N VAL A 172 13.31 27.93 31.59
CA VAL A 172 14.60 28.58 31.95
C VAL A 172 14.81 28.85 33.45
N GLU A 173 15.82 28.18 34.04
CA GLU A 173 16.64 28.64 35.18
C GLU A 173 18.13 28.27 34.95
N SER A 174 19.06 28.84 35.75
CA SER A 174 20.53 28.81 35.52
C SER A 174 21.32 28.79 36.86
N ALA A 175 22.66 28.77 36.98
CA ALA A 175 23.76 29.02 36.04
C ALA A 175 25.09 28.34 36.48
N ALA A 176 26.19 28.61 35.73
CA ALA A 176 27.61 28.40 36.09
C ALA A 176 28.12 26.92 36.12
N GLU A 177 29.41 26.60 35.87
CA GLU A 177 30.60 27.46 35.76
C GLU A 177 31.75 26.84 34.92
N SER A 178 32.67 27.71 34.47
CA SER A 178 34.08 27.46 34.09
C SER A 178 34.48 27.01 32.67
N LEU A 179 35.57 27.63 32.20
CA LEU A 179 36.18 27.59 30.87
C LEU A 179 37.59 26.96 30.92
N THR A 180 38.02 26.29 29.85
CA THR A 180 39.37 26.30 29.19
C THR A 180 39.50 25.03 28.31
N LYS A 181 40.21 24.99 27.17
CA LYS A 181 41.15 25.93 26.50
C LYS A 181 41.17 25.66 24.96
N LEU A 182 41.43 26.70 24.17
CA LEU A 182 42.20 26.84 22.91
C LEU A 182 42.74 25.55 22.19
N GLU A 183 42.96 25.49 20.87
CA GLU A 183 42.82 26.44 19.75
C GLU A 183 42.91 25.70 18.40
N ILE A 184 42.59 26.40 17.30
CA ILE A 184 42.83 25.93 15.93
C ILE A 184 44.28 26.25 15.52
N THR A 185 44.96 25.32 14.86
CA THR A 185 46.02 25.69 13.90
C THR A 185 46.01 24.73 12.71
N ALA A 186 45.76 25.29 11.53
CA ALA A 186 46.02 24.60 10.27
C ALA A 186 47.51 24.70 9.95
N ASN A 187 48.10 23.65 9.39
CA ASN A 187 49.37 23.76 8.67
C ASN A 187 49.37 22.88 7.42
N THR A 188 49.93 23.42 6.35
CA THR A 188 49.78 22.94 4.98
C THR A 188 50.97 22.07 4.58
N ALA A 189 50.67 20.97 3.87
CA ALA A 189 51.55 20.19 3.02
C ALA A 189 52.91 19.69 3.58
N ASN A 190 53.05 18.37 3.62
CA ASN A 190 54.12 17.78 2.81
C ASN A 190 53.65 16.48 2.17
N SER A 191 53.92 16.34 0.88
CA SER A 191 53.55 15.17 0.08
C SER A 191 54.62 14.10 0.17
N THR A 192 54.25 12.91 0.62
CA THR A 192 54.98 11.67 0.32
C THR A 192 53.96 10.67 -0.18
N GLN A 193 54.16 10.21 -1.42
CA GLN A 193 53.37 9.11 -1.98
C GLN A 193 53.92 7.81 -1.41
N ASP A 194 53.15 7.11 -0.59
CA ASP A 194 53.27 5.66 -0.49
C ASP A 194 52.10 5.03 -1.23
N SER A 195 52.44 4.28 -2.28
CA SER A 195 51.49 3.57 -3.11
C SER A 195 51.22 2.20 -2.50
N GLU A 196 50.42 2.16 -1.44
CA GLU A 196 49.85 0.89 -0.97
C GLU A 196 48.82 0.41 -2.00
N GLU A 197 49.11 -0.73 -2.63
CA GLU A 197 48.18 -1.43 -3.51
C GLU A 197 46.90 -1.75 -2.73
N ALA A 198 45.82 -1.04 -3.07
CA ALA A 198 44.54 -1.26 -2.44
C ALA A 198 43.96 -2.60 -2.88
N GLU A 199 44.20 -3.65 -2.07
CA GLU A 199 43.38 -4.86 -2.08
C GLU A 199 41.90 -4.46 -2.14
N PRO A 200 41.05 -5.22 -2.88
CA PRO A 200 39.65 -4.88 -3.06
C PRO A 200 38.90 -5.02 -1.73
N LYS A 201 38.88 -3.95 -0.92
CA LYS A 201 38.32 -3.89 0.44
C LYS A 201 36.98 -4.61 0.48
N THR A 202 37.01 -5.83 1.01
CA THR A 202 35.87 -6.74 1.07
C THR A 202 34.77 -6.04 1.86
N LYS A 203 33.72 -5.63 1.15
CA LYS A 203 32.70 -4.76 1.74
C LYS A 203 31.99 -5.51 2.87
N VAL A 204 32.34 -5.18 4.11
CA VAL A 204 31.76 -5.77 5.32
C VAL A 204 30.24 -5.69 5.24
N ILE A 205 29.59 -6.86 5.22
CA ILE A 205 28.14 -6.97 5.22
C ILE A 205 27.64 -6.55 6.60
N LYS A 206 26.67 -5.64 6.60
CA LYS A 206 25.96 -5.26 7.81
C LYS A 206 24.61 -5.96 7.90
N PHE A 207 24.16 -6.30 9.09
CA PHE A 207 22.86 -6.94 9.28
C PHE A 207 22.10 -6.48 10.52
N ARG A 208 20.81 -6.78 10.55
CA ARG A 208 19.99 -6.81 11.78
C ARG A 208 19.17 -8.09 11.85
N VAL A 209 18.77 -8.48 13.05
CA VAL A 209 17.65 -9.40 13.27
C VAL A 209 16.43 -8.62 13.72
N THR A 210 15.25 -8.99 13.24
CA THR A 210 13.97 -8.44 13.70
C THR A 210 13.03 -9.59 14.02
N CYS A 211 12.67 -9.70 15.30
CA CYS A 211 11.70 -10.68 15.76
C CYS A 211 10.31 -10.07 15.88
N SER A 212 9.31 -10.75 15.32
CA SER A 212 7.89 -10.51 15.58
C SER A 212 7.33 -11.69 16.34
N ARG A 213 6.61 -11.45 17.45
CA ARG A 213 6.08 -12.51 18.31
C ARG A 213 4.61 -12.27 18.62
N ALA A 214 3.77 -13.28 18.36
CA ALA A 214 2.37 -13.32 18.73
C ALA A 214 2.09 -14.61 19.53
N GLY A 215 1.43 -14.48 20.68
CA GLY A 215 1.18 -15.59 21.60
C GLY A 215 1.53 -15.24 23.05
N ASP A 216 0.81 -15.87 23.96
CA ASP A 216 0.78 -15.66 25.41
C ASP A 216 1.70 -16.63 26.18
N LYS A 217 1.97 -17.83 25.65
CA LYS A 217 2.77 -18.88 26.30
C LYS A 217 4.30 -18.67 26.31
N HIS A 218 4.83 -17.63 25.67
CA HIS A 218 6.28 -17.46 25.51
C HIS A 218 6.95 -16.81 26.73
N SER A 219 7.97 -17.49 27.28
CA SER A 219 8.78 -17.03 28.43
C SER A 219 9.77 -15.89 28.11
N PHE A 220 9.89 -15.48 26.85
CA PHE A 220 10.86 -14.49 26.35
C PHE A 220 10.21 -13.33 25.58
N THR A 221 10.90 -12.20 25.46
CA THR A 221 10.47 -11.06 24.61
C THR A 221 11.02 -11.19 23.19
N SER A 222 10.39 -10.53 22.22
CA SER A 222 10.93 -10.44 20.86
C SER A 222 12.35 -9.86 20.81
N ASN A 223 12.68 -8.95 21.73
CA ASN A 223 14.00 -8.35 21.81
C ASN A 223 15.05 -9.34 22.33
N ASP A 224 14.69 -10.22 23.28
CA ASP A 224 15.58 -11.31 23.72
C ASP A 224 15.90 -12.24 22.55
N ALA A 225 14.87 -12.73 21.85
CA ALA A 225 15.02 -13.62 20.70
C ALA A 225 15.84 -12.98 19.57
N ALA A 226 15.57 -11.71 19.23
CA ALA A 226 16.32 -10.99 18.19
C ALA A 226 17.80 -10.76 18.59
N ARG A 227 18.07 -10.48 19.87
CA ARG A 227 19.44 -10.32 20.39
C ARG A 227 20.21 -11.64 20.32
N ASP A 228 19.61 -12.73 20.80
CA ASP A 228 20.31 -13.99 21.01
C ASP A 228 20.49 -14.75 19.70
N PHE A 229 19.45 -14.83 18.88
CA PHE A 229 19.57 -15.32 17.50
C PHE A 229 20.52 -14.44 16.67
N GLY A 230 20.50 -13.12 16.89
CA GLY A 230 21.43 -12.18 16.25
C GLY A 230 22.90 -12.41 16.64
N GLY A 231 23.18 -12.76 17.88
CA GLY A 231 24.51 -13.17 18.32
C GLY A 231 25.03 -14.38 17.55
N ALA A 232 24.21 -15.43 17.43
CA ALA A 232 24.58 -16.64 16.71
C ALA A 232 24.73 -16.42 15.19
N VAL A 233 23.87 -15.59 14.57
CA VAL A 233 24.03 -15.16 13.16
C VAL A 233 25.32 -14.35 12.96
N GLN A 234 25.69 -13.49 13.90
CA GLN A 234 26.95 -12.75 13.86
C GLN A 234 28.17 -13.69 13.99
N GLU A 235 28.12 -14.67 14.90
CA GLU A 235 29.21 -15.64 15.09
C GLU A 235 29.40 -16.54 13.85
N PHE A 236 28.30 -17.04 13.27
CA PHE A 236 28.34 -17.91 12.10
C PHE A 236 28.79 -17.19 10.82
N PHE A 237 28.26 -15.99 10.54
CA PHE A 237 28.54 -15.27 9.29
C PHE A 237 29.64 -14.19 9.37
N GLN A 238 30.07 -13.83 10.59
CA GLN A 238 30.99 -12.70 10.84
C GLN A 238 30.48 -11.35 10.27
N TRP A 239 29.17 -11.19 10.12
CA TRP A 239 28.54 -9.94 9.70
C TRP A 239 28.50 -8.92 10.84
N LYS A 240 28.57 -7.62 10.52
CA LYS A 240 28.53 -6.56 11.51
C LYS A 240 27.09 -6.16 11.84
N ALA A 241 26.67 -6.28 13.10
CA ALA A 241 25.37 -5.78 13.53
C ALA A 241 25.26 -4.25 13.33
N ASP A 242 24.18 -3.79 12.70
CA ASP A 242 23.82 -2.37 12.56
C ASP A 242 22.29 -2.23 12.46
N MET A 243 21.65 -1.78 13.54
CA MET A 243 20.18 -1.71 13.62
C MET A 243 19.57 -0.61 12.71
N THR A 244 20.41 0.25 12.11
CA THR A 244 19.98 1.44 11.35
C THR A 244 20.36 1.41 9.87
N LYS A 245 21.54 0.88 9.53
CA LYS A 245 22.15 0.91 8.19
C LYS A 245 22.69 -0.48 7.82
N PHE A 246 21.81 -1.47 7.85
CA PHE A 246 22.06 -2.86 7.48
C PHE A 246 21.96 -3.07 5.95
N ASP A 247 22.66 -4.10 5.45
CA ASP A 247 22.48 -4.66 4.11
C ASP A 247 21.46 -5.81 4.12
N ILE A 248 21.45 -6.61 5.19
CA ILE A 248 20.59 -7.79 5.39
C ILE A 248 19.69 -7.58 6.61
N GLU A 249 18.41 -7.90 6.47
CA GLU A 249 17.50 -8.05 7.60
C GLU A 249 17.03 -9.49 7.67
N VAL A 250 17.37 -10.15 8.78
CA VAL A 250 16.91 -11.50 9.11
C VAL A 250 15.65 -11.37 9.96
N LEU A 251 14.60 -12.07 9.56
CA LEU A 251 13.30 -12.07 10.23
C LEU A 251 13.12 -13.35 11.03
N VAL A 252 12.61 -13.20 12.26
CA VAL A 252 12.17 -14.32 13.10
C VAL A 252 10.71 -14.07 13.46
N ASN A 253 9.78 -14.70 12.74
CA ASN A 253 8.34 -14.57 12.99
C ASN A 253 7.87 -15.75 13.83
N ILE A 254 7.35 -15.49 15.02
CA ILE A 254 6.84 -16.51 15.93
C ILE A 254 5.35 -16.27 16.17
N HIS A 255 4.52 -17.29 15.94
CA HIS A 255 3.10 -17.27 16.24
C HIS A 255 2.68 -18.56 16.94
N LYS A 256 2.40 -18.46 18.25
CA LYS A 256 2.14 -19.61 19.13
C LYS A 256 3.28 -20.63 19.07
N GLU A 257 3.06 -21.79 18.46
CA GLU A 257 4.06 -22.86 18.32
C GLU A 257 4.72 -22.82 16.91
N GLU A 258 4.28 -21.92 16.02
CA GLU A 258 4.86 -21.74 14.68
C GLU A 258 6.05 -20.78 14.71
N MET A 259 7.13 -21.10 13.99
CA MET A 259 8.27 -20.21 13.78
C MET A 259 8.72 -20.21 12.31
N VAL A 260 8.81 -19.03 11.71
CA VAL A 260 9.32 -18.82 10.35
C VAL A 260 10.53 -17.89 10.38
N ILE A 261 11.66 -18.40 9.90
CA ILE A 261 12.91 -17.65 9.74
C ILE A 261 13.04 -17.26 8.27
N GLY A 262 13.44 -16.01 7.99
CA GLY A 262 13.55 -15.53 6.61
C GLY A 262 14.51 -14.35 6.44
N ILE A 263 14.73 -13.94 5.18
CA ILE A 263 15.52 -12.76 4.82
C ILE A 263 14.62 -11.77 4.09
N ALA A 264 14.57 -10.52 4.58
CA ALA A 264 13.76 -9.47 3.98
C ALA A 264 14.25 -9.09 2.57
N LEU A 265 13.32 -8.99 1.64
CA LEU A 265 13.57 -8.58 0.25
C LEU A 265 13.17 -7.12 0.01
N THR A 266 12.18 -6.60 0.73
CA THR A 266 11.73 -5.20 0.69
C THR A 266 12.40 -4.36 1.77
N GLU A 267 13.12 -3.29 1.40
CA GLU A 267 13.62 -2.26 2.33
C GLU A 267 12.53 -1.26 2.73
N GLU A 268 11.70 -0.89 1.75
CA GLU A 268 10.52 -0.07 1.93
C GLU A 268 9.29 -0.87 1.48
N SER A 269 8.20 -0.75 2.24
CA SER A 269 6.98 -1.49 2.01
C SER A 269 6.31 -1.10 0.68
N LEU A 270 5.84 -2.09 -0.07
CA LEU A 270 5.30 -1.97 -1.43
C LEU A 270 3.98 -1.18 -1.51
N HIS A 271 3.33 -0.87 -0.37
CA HIS A 271 2.22 0.10 -0.34
C HIS A 271 2.67 1.54 -0.56
N ARG A 272 3.97 1.85 -0.41
CA ARG A 272 4.52 3.19 -0.66
C ARG A 272 4.76 3.41 -2.14
N ARG A 273 3.65 3.45 -2.86
CA ARG A 273 3.54 3.70 -4.30
C ARG A 273 2.44 4.71 -4.55
N ASN A 274 2.46 5.28 -5.75
CA ASN A 274 1.43 6.11 -6.36
C ASN A 274 1.12 7.47 -5.68
N ILE A 275 1.21 7.58 -4.35
CA ILE A 275 1.00 8.80 -3.58
C ILE A 275 2.31 9.50 -3.24
N SER A 276 2.32 10.82 -3.41
CA SER A 276 3.40 11.73 -3.02
C SER A 276 2.92 12.85 -2.09
N HIS A 277 1.64 13.22 -2.17
CA HIS A 277 0.99 14.24 -1.35
C HIS A 277 0.02 13.55 -0.38
N PHE A 278 0.47 13.36 0.85
CA PHE A 278 -0.27 12.64 1.90
C PHE A 278 -1.22 13.55 2.67
N GLY A 279 -2.22 12.94 3.28
CA GLY A 279 -3.21 13.55 4.17
C GLY A 279 -3.32 12.79 5.50
N PRO A 280 -4.14 13.27 6.45
CA PRO A 280 -4.22 12.72 7.82
C PRO A 280 -4.77 11.28 7.90
N THR A 281 -5.41 10.82 6.82
CA THR A 281 -6.07 9.51 6.70
C THR A 281 -5.80 8.83 5.35
N THR A 282 -4.69 9.14 4.67
CA THR A 282 -4.33 8.44 3.41
C THR A 282 -4.23 6.93 3.62
N LEU A 283 -5.06 6.16 2.91
CA LEU A 283 -5.01 4.70 2.91
C LEU A 283 -3.73 4.16 2.24
N ARG A 284 -3.34 2.95 2.64
CA ARG A 284 -2.27 2.17 1.97
C ARG A 284 -2.77 1.68 0.61
N SER A 285 -1.97 1.83 -0.45
CA SER A 285 -2.28 1.32 -1.80
C SER A 285 -2.62 -0.16 -1.85
N THR A 286 -2.05 -0.98 -0.96
CA THR A 286 -2.34 -2.41 -0.84
C THR A 286 -3.78 -2.68 -0.40
N LEU A 287 -4.28 -1.89 0.56
CA LEU A 287 -5.69 -1.93 0.99
C LEU A 287 -6.62 -1.38 -0.10
N CYS A 288 -6.24 -0.28 -0.78
CA CYS A 288 -6.98 0.25 -1.93
C CYS A 288 -7.17 -0.80 -3.03
N TYR A 289 -6.08 -1.48 -3.42
CA TYR A 289 -6.11 -2.56 -4.41
C TYR A 289 -6.99 -3.73 -3.96
N GLY A 290 -6.92 -4.12 -2.69
CA GLY A 290 -7.81 -5.13 -2.12
C GLY A 290 -9.29 -4.75 -2.23
N MET A 291 -9.64 -3.52 -1.83
CA MET A 291 -11.01 -2.99 -1.93
C MET A 291 -11.52 -2.97 -3.38
N LEU A 292 -10.67 -2.59 -4.34
CA LEU A 292 -10.96 -2.69 -5.78
C LEU A 292 -11.22 -4.13 -6.20
N ARG A 293 -10.32 -5.08 -5.89
CA ARG A 293 -10.47 -6.51 -6.21
C ARG A 293 -11.79 -7.12 -5.73
N LEU A 294 -12.26 -6.77 -4.53
CA LEU A 294 -13.55 -7.23 -3.99
C LEU A 294 -14.77 -6.81 -4.84
N CYS A 295 -14.69 -5.66 -5.52
CA CYS A 295 -15.74 -5.22 -6.44
C CYS A 295 -15.63 -5.89 -7.82
N SER A 296 -14.48 -6.48 -8.15
CA SER A 296 -14.17 -7.10 -9.44
C SER A 296 -14.50 -6.18 -10.65
N PRO A 297 -13.79 -5.03 -10.81
CA PRO A 297 -13.96 -4.12 -11.92
C PRO A 297 -13.95 -4.82 -13.28
N GLN A 298 -14.90 -4.44 -14.12
CA GLN A 298 -14.99 -4.85 -15.52
C GLN A 298 -14.56 -3.71 -16.44
N ALA A 299 -14.31 -4.05 -17.70
CA ALA A 299 -14.03 -3.05 -18.73
C ALA A 299 -15.27 -2.15 -18.93
N SER A 300 -15.04 -0.86 -19.04
CA SER A 300 -16.05 0.22 -19.13
C SER A 300 -16.86 0.50 -17.86
N ASP A 301 -16.59 -0.14 -16.71
CA ASP A 301 -17.22 0.23 -15.43
C ASP A 301 -16.93 1.70 -15.07
N ILE A 302 -17.95 2.42 -14.61
CA ILE A 302 -17.80 3.73 -13.98
C ILE A 302 -17.63 3.55 -12.48
N ILE A 303 -16.47 3.97 -11.94
CA ILE A 303 -16.06 3.75 -10.56
C ILE A 303 -15.93 5.07 -9.81
N LEU A 304 -16.70 5.21 -8.72
CA LEU A 304 -16.82 6.45 -7.95
C LEU A 304 -16.19 6.31 -6.55
N ASP A 305 -15.29 7.23 -6.20
CA ASP A 305 -14.90 7.49 -4.81
C ASP A 305 -15.37 8.89 -4.39
N PRO A 306 -16.52 9.00 -3.69
CA PRO A 306 -17.15 10.27 -3.37
C PRO A 306 -16.63 10.95 -2.09
N MET A 307 -15.64 10.36 -1.40
CA MET A 307 -14.89 10.98 -0.29
C MET A 307 -13.39 10.65 -0.43
N CYS A 308 -12.80 11.04 -1.56
CA CYS A 308 -11.54 10.47 -2.02
C CYS A 308 -10.30 10.88 -1.20
N GLY A 309 -10.37 11.93 -0.38
CA GLY A 309 -9.31 12.36 0.52
C GLY A 309 -8.00 12.76 -0.17
N THR A 310 -7.15 11.79 -0.50
CA THR A 310 -5.92 12.02 -1.31
C THR A 310 -5.92 11.29 -2.65
N GLY A 311 -7.06 10.71 -3.04
CA GLY A 311 -7.25 9.97 -4.29
C GLY A 311 -6.66 8.56 -4.27
N ALA A 312 -6.35 8.00 -3.10
CA ALA A 312 -5.59 6.76 -3.00
C ALA A 312 -6.30 5.54 -3.60
N ILE A 313 -7.63 5.45 -3.46
CA ILE A 313 -8.44 4.39 -4.07
C ILE A 313 -8.52 4.58 -5.59
N PRO A 314 -9.05 5.70 -6.14
CA PRO A 314 -9.24 5.84 -7.58
C PRO A 314 -7.93 5.93 -8.35
N LEU A 315 -6.84 6.47 -7.78
CA LEU A 315 -5.53 6.48 -8.43
C LEU A 315 -4.88 5.10 -8.52
N GLU A 316 -5.05 4.24 -7.50
CA GLU A 316 -4.61 2.85 -7.57
C GLU A 316 -5.40 2.10 -8.65
N GLY A 317 -6.71 2.34 -8.72
CA GLY A 317 -7.60 1.79 -9.73
C GLY A 317 -7.23 2.20 -11.15
N ALA A 318 -7.11 3.50 -11.42
CA ALA A 318 -6.80 4.06 -12.74
C ALA A 318 -5.43 3.62 -13.31
N ILE A 319 -4.54 3.10 -12.46
CA ILE A 319 -3.25 2.52 -12.86
C ILE A 319 -3.38 1.03 -13.20
N GLU A 320 -4.09 0.26 -12.37
CA GLU A 320 -4.12 -1.21 -12.44
C GLU A 320 -5.29 -1.74 -13.29
N PHE A 321 -6.49 -1.17 -13.14
CA PHE A 321 -7.70 -1.52 -13.92
C PHE A 321 -8.03 -0.41 -14.92
N ASN A 322 -7.05 -0.09 -15.78
CA ASN A 322 -7.09 1.04 -16.72
C ASN A 322 -8.19 0.98 -17.81
N SER A 323 -8.98 -0.08 -17.86
CA SER A 323 -10.14 -0.23 -18.75
C SER A 323 -11.45 0.26 -18.13
N SER A 324 -11.43 0.67 -16.85
CA SER A 324 -12.54 1.31 -16.14
C SER A 324 -12.30 2.84 -16.04
N PHE A 325 -13.35 3.64 -15.86
CA PHE A 325 -13.24 5.08 -15.67
C PHE A 325 -13.49 5.48 -14.22
N TYR A 326 -12.65 6.35 -13.67
CA TYR A 326 -12.66 6.73 -12.26
C TYR A 326 -13.12 8.17 -12.08
N ILE A 327 -14.00 8.39 -11.10
CA ILE A 327 -14.36 9.73 -10.66
C ILE A 327 -14.05 9.84 -9.18
N ALA A 328 -13.15 10.75 -8.83
CA ALA A 328 -12.77 11.06 -7.46
C ALA A 328 -13.43 12.37 -7.04
N GLY A 329 -13.89 12.46 -5.79
CA GLY A 329 -14.28 13.76 -5.25
C GLY A 329 -14.44 13.78 -3.76
N ASP A 330 -14.47 14.99 -3.21
CA ASP A 330 -14.49 15.27 -1.79
C ASP A 330 -15.16 16.63 -1.57
N ASN A 331 -15.67 16.90 -0.37
CA ASN A 331 -16.22 18.23 -0.05
C ASN A 331 -15.12 19.22 0.35
N ASN A 332 -13.96 18.71 0.79
CA ASN A 332 -12.83 19.52 1.20
C ASN A 332 -11.92 19.84 0.00
N ASP A 333 -11.82 21.12 -0.35
CA ASP A 333 -10.93 21.60 -1.41
C ASP A 333 -9.46 21.15 -1.19
N MET A 334 -8.97 21.09 0.05
CA MET A 334 -7.62 20.59 0.35
C MET A 334 -7.45 19.08 0.13
N ALA A 335 -8.54 18.31 0.05
CA ALA A 335 -8.53 16.90 -0.34
C ALA A 335 -8.50 16.76 -1.88
N VAL A 336 -9.36 17.52 -2.57
CA VAL A 336 -9.36 17.65 -4.04
C VAL A 336 -7.99 18.07 -4.56
N ASN A 337 -7.39 19.13 -4.00
CA ASN A 337 -6.07 19.62 -4.39
C ASN A 337 -4.94 18.59 -4.15
N ARG A 338 -4.99 17.81 -3.07
CA ARG A 338 -4.02 16.70 -2.86
C ARG A 338 -4.21 15.59 -3.90
N THR A 339 -5.45 15.27 -4.24
CA THR A 339 -5.80 14.27 -5.25
C THR A 339 -5.27 14.65 -6.63
N VAL A 340 -5.53 15.89 -7.08
CA VAL A 340 -4.99 16.45 -8.34
C VAL A 340 -3.46 16.42 -8.37
N ASN A 341 -2.80 16.79 -7.27
CA ASN A 341 -1.33 16.76 -7.18
C ASN A 341 -0.75 15.33 -7.26
N ASN A 342 -1.43 14.32 -6.69
CA ASN A 342 -1.04 12.92 -6.83
C ASN A 342 -1.23 12.39 -8.28
N ILE A 343 -2.34 12.73 -8.93
CA ILE A 343 -2.60 12.41 -10.33
C ILE A 343 -1.52 13.02 -11.23
N CYS A 344 -1.25 14.32 -11.08
CA CYS A 344 -0.21 15.05 -11.82
C CYS A 344 1.20 14.45 -11.61
N HIS A 345 1.53 14.06 -10.38
CA HIS A 345 2.80 13.36 -10.08
C HIS A 345 2.93 12.05 -10.86
N ILE A 346 1.85 11.24 -10.94
CA ILE A 346 1.88 9.98 -11.68
C ILE A 346 1.90 10.19 -13.19
N GLN A 347 1.14 11.14 -13.73
CA GLN A 347 1.18 11.49 -15.15
C GLN A 347 2.61 11.89 -15.58
N LYS A 348 3.28 12.77 -14.82
CA LYS A 348 4.69 13.14 -15.06
C LYS A 348 5.62 11.91 -15.02
N ARG A 349 5.43 11.02 -14.04
CA ARG A 349 6.21 9.77 -13.89
C ARG A 349 5.96 8.75 -15.02
N ARG A 350 4.77 8.73 -15.63
CA ARG A 350 4.41 7.90 -16.78
C ARG A 350 4.98 8.47 -18.08
N ALA A 351 4.84 9.78 -18.29
CA ALA A 351 5.41 10.49 -19.45
C ALA A 351 6.94 10.33 -19.52
N ALA A 352 7.65 10.46 -18.40
CA ALA A 352 9.10 10.23 -18.29
C ALA A 352 9.54 8.78 -18.60
N LYS A 353 8.60 7.84 -18.79
CA LYS A 353 8.85 6.44 -19.20
C LYS A 353 8.31 6.11 -20.59
N GLY A 354 7.91 7.12 -21.38
CA GLY A 354 7.30 6.91 -22.71
C GLY A 354 5.95 6.20 -22.67
N SER A 355 5.25 6.18 -21.53
CA SER A 355 3.89 5.64 -21.44
C SER A 355 2.88 6.60 -22.07
N ALA A 356 1.76 6.07 -22.56
CA ALA A 356 0.63 6.86 -23.06
C ALA A 356 0.21 7.95 -22.06
N SER A 357 -0.18 9.11 -22.61
CA SER A 357 -0.62 10.26 -21.82
C SER A 357 -1.96 9.99 -21.12
N GLY A 358 -2.18 10.68 -20.00
CA GLY A 358 -3.41 10.62 -19.23
C GLY A 358 -3.50 9.46 -18.23
N LEU A 359 -4.59 9.49 -17.48
CA LEU A 359 -5.12 8.43 -16.61
C LEU A 359 -6.65 8.51 -16.77
N PRO A 360 -7.40 7.40 -16.72
CA PRO A 360 -8.86 7.42 -16.81
C PRO A 360 -9.46 7.84 -15.46
N ILE A 361 -9.12 9.05 -14.98
CA ILE A 361 -9.54 9.58 -13.69
C ILE A 361 -9.80 11.09 -13.77
N ASP A 362 -11.01 11.49 -13.41
CA ASP A 362 -11.37 12.89 -13.15
C ASP A 362 -11.48 13.16 -11.65
N THR A 363 -11.37 14.44 -11.26
CA THR A 363 -11.53 14.88 -9.87
C THR A 363 -12.45 16.09 -9.79
N VAL A 364 -13.42 16.05 -8.87
CA VAL A 364 -14.47 17.06 -8.70
C VAL A 364 -14.65 17.39 -7.22
N GLN A 365 -14.97 18.65 -6.88
CA GLN A 365 -15.43 19.00 -5.54
C GLN A 365 -16.96 18.88 -5.45
N TRP A 366 -17.48 18.17 -4.45
CA TRP A 366 -18.92 17.97 -4.26
C TRP A 366 -19.28 17.65 -2.81
N ASP A 367 -20.57 17.63 -2.48
CA ASP A 367 -21.07 16.92 -1.29
C ASP A 367 -21.55 15.52 -1.70
N LEU A 368 -21.08 14.48 -1.00
CA LEU A 368 -21.58 13.10 -1.18
C LEU A 368 -23.08 12.97 -0.86
N CYS A 369 -23.65 13.85 -0.04
CA CYS A 369 -25.10 13.85 0.22
C CYS A 369 -25.93 14.45 -0.94
N ASN A 370 -25.29 15.04 -1.96
CA ASN A 370 -25.94 15.62 -3.14
C ASN A 370 -24.99 15.60 -4.34
N LEU A 371 -24.79 14.42 -4.94
CA LEU A 371 -23.82 14.20 -6.00
C LEU A 371 -24.32 14.78 -7.33
N PRO A 372 -23.50 15.56 -8.07
CA PRO A 372 -23.84 16.07 -9.40
C PRO A 372 -23.73 14.98 -10.50
N ILE A 373 -24.21 13.77 -10.20
CA ILE A 373 -24.10 12.56 -11.03
C ILE A 373 -25.51 12.05 -11.36
N ARG A 374 -25.68 11.52 -12.57
CA ARG A 374 -26.96 10.96 -13.04
C ARG A 374 -27.37 9.74 -12.20
N THR A 375 -28.67 9.57 -12.00
CA THR A 375 -29.23 8.36 -11.37
C THR A 375 -28.88 7.12 -12.20
N GLY A 376 -28.39 6.07 -11.56
CA GLY A 376 -28.08 4.77 -12.17
C GLY A 376 -26.96 4.78 -13.23
N SER A 377 -25.93 5.61 -13.07
CA SER A 377 -24.79 5.73 -14.00
C SER A 377 -23.43 5.41 -13.39
N VAL A 378 -23.39 4.67 -12.27
CA VAL A 378 -22.16 4.31 -11.54
C VAL A 378 -22.22 2.83 -11.17
N ASP A 379 -21.33 2.02 -11.72
CA ASP A 379 -21.37 0.58 -11.54
C ASP A 379 -20.74 0.15 -10.21
N ILE A 380 -19.71 0.86 -9.77
CA ILE A 380 -18.99 0.55 -8.53
C ILE A 380 -18.73 1.83 -7.72
N ILE A 381 -19.05 1.79 -6.43
CA ILE A 381 -18.70 2.85 -5.46
C ILE A 381 -17.68 2.29 -4.46
N ILE A 382 -16.55 2.95 -4.25
CA ILE A 382 -15.52 2.50 -3.28
C ILE A 382 -15.00 3.70 -2.52
N THR A 383 -15.05 3.67 -1.18
CA THR A 383 -14.60 4.81 -0.37
C THR A 383 -14.25 4.47 1.08
N ASP A 384 -13.44 5.34 1.69
CA ASP A 384 -13.10 5.33 3.11
C ASP A 384 -14.05 6.26 3.88
N MET A 385 -15.11 5.70 4.45
CA MET A 385 -16.11 6.49 5.17
C MET A 385 -15.49 7.10 6.44
N PRO A 386 -15.86 8.33 6.86
CA PRO A 386 -15.29 8.94 8.06
C PRO A 386 -15.60 8.12 9.33
N PHE A 387 -14.56 7.64 10.03
CA PHE A 387 -14.70 6.80 11.23
C PHE A 387 -15.18 7.56 12.48
N GLY A 388 -15.33 8.88 12.40
CA GLY A 388 -15.72 9.73 13.53
C GLY A 388 -14.65 9.84 14.63
N LYS A 389 -13.36 9.73 14.25
CA LYS A 389 -12.19 9.86 15.13
C LYS A 389 -11.24 10.99 14.71
N ARG A 390 -10.62 10.86 13.53
CA ARG A 390 -9.76 11.91 12.93
C ARG A 390 -10.55 12.83 11.99
N MET A 391 -11.50 12.24 11.26
CA MET A 391 -12.42 12.94 10.36
C MET A 391 -13.86 12.66 10.79
N GLY A 392 -14.71 13.69 10.73
CA GLY A 392 -16.10 13.64 11.19
C GLY A 392 -16.24 13.39 12.70
N SER A 393 -17.43 12.98 13.14
CA SER A 393 -17.65 12.47 14.50
C SER A 393 -18.69 11.36 14.49
N ARG A 394 -18.60 10.41 15.43
CA ARG A 394 -19.60 9.33 15.55
C ARG A 394 -21.03 9.84 15.77
N LYS A 395 -21.21 11.06 16.31
CA LYS A 395 -22.53 11.69 16.39
C LYS A 395 -23.03 12.07 14.99
N LYS A 396 -22.22 12.76 14.18
CA LYS A 396 -22.57 13.13 12.80
C LYS A 396 -22.75 11.93 11.87
N ASN A 397 -22.07 10.81 12.14
CA ASN A 397 -22.23 9.57 11.37
C ASN A 397 -23.68 9.05 11.34
N TRP A 398 -24.47 9.29 12.41
CA TRP A 398 -25.87 8.85 12.49
C TRP A 398 -26.78 9.46 11.43
N ASP A 399 -26.47 10.68 11.00
CA ASP A 399 -27.20 11.41 9.96
C ASP A 399 -26.52 11.21 8.59
N LEU A 400 -25.18 11.23 8.58
CA LEU A 400 -24.36 11.09 7.38
C LEU A 400 -24.52 9.70 6.73
N TYR A 401 -24.39 8.60 7.48
CA TYR A 401 -24.34 7.27 6.86
C TYR A 401 -25.65 6.87 6.15
N PRO A 402 -26.86 7.11 6.70
CA PRO A 402 -28.10 6.92 5.94
C PRO A 402 -28.16 7.81 4.69
N SER A 403 -27.85 9.10 4.81
CA SER A 403 -27.89 10.08 3.71
C SER A 403 -26.93 9.69 2.57
N CYS A 404 -25.70 9.31 2.89
CA CYS A 404 -24.72 8.83 1.92
C CYS A 404 -25.16 7.52 1.27
N LEU A 405 -25.66 6.53 2.03
CA LEU A 405 -26.13 5.26 1.46
C LEU A 405 -27.32 5.46 0.52
N ARG A 406 -28.23 6.37 0.87
CA ARG A 406 -29.35 6.81 0.03
C ARG A 406 -28.85 7.40 -1.29
N GLU A 407 -27.94 8.37 -1.23
CA GLU A 407 -27.45 9.07 -2.42
C GLU A 407 -26.54 8.19 -3.30
N MET A 408 -25.70 7.34 -2.68
CA MET A 408 -24.99 6.26 -3.35
C MET A 408 -25.96 5.32 -4.09
N ALA A 409 -27.12 4.98 -3.49
CA ALA A 409 -28.12 4.13 -4.14
C ALA A 409 -28.86 4.83 -5.29
N ARG A 410 -28.88 6.17 -5.32
CA ARG A 410 -29.41 6.94 -6.45
C ARG A 410 -28.48 6.82 -7.65
N VAL A 411 -27.20 7.10 -7.47
CA VAL A 411 -26.23 7.11 -8.59
C VAL A 411 -25.83 5.71 -9.05
N CYS A 412 -25.90 4.70 -8.17
CA CYS A 412 -25.44 3.35 -8.48
C CYS A 412 -26.39 2.57 -9.41
N THR A 413 -25.82 1.85 -10.39
CA THR A 413 -26.53 1.06 -11.41
C THR A 413 -27.44 0.01 -10.75
N LEU A 414 -28.73 0.03 -11.11
CA LEU A 414 -29.78 -0.77 -10.47
C LEU A 414 -29.56 -2.28 -10.67
N GLY A 415 -29.65 -3.08 -9.60
CA GLY A 415 -29.58 -4.54 -9.64
C GLY A 415 -28.21 -5.17 -9.95
N SER A 416 -27.30 -4.48 -10.65
CA SER A 416 -25.93 -4.93 -10.93
C SER A 416 -24.87 -4.28 -10.04
N GLY A 417 -25.05 -2.99 -9.71
CA GLY A 417 -24.03 -2.15 -9.11
C GLY A 417 -23.60 -2.58 -7.70
N LYS A 418 -22.39 -2.19 -7.31
CA LYS A 418 -21.73 -2.60 -6.06
C LYS A 418 -21.22 -1.40 -5.27
N ALA A 419 -21.11 -1.55 -3.96
CA ALA A 419 -20.39 -0.60 -3.12
C ALA A 419 -19.45 -1.32 -2.14
N ALA A 420 -18.17 -0.92 -2.07
CA ALA A 420 -17.21 -1.37 -1.06
C ALA A 420 -16.86 -0.22 -0.11
N LEU A 421 -17.45 -0.23 1.08
CA LEU A 421 -17.40 0.87 2.03
C LEU A 421 -16.56 0.48 3.26
N LEU A 422 -15.46 1.19 3.50
CA LEU A 422 -14.61 1.00 4.68
C LEU A 422 -15.10 1.87 5.84
N THR A 423 -15.32 1.29 7.03
CA THR A 423 -15.57 2.06 8.26
C THR A 423 -15.19 1.33 9.55
N GLN A 424 -14.76 2.09 10.57
CA GLN A 424 -14.66 1.62 11.96
C GLN A 424 -15.98 1.76 12.76
N ASP A 425 -16.94 2.55 12.30
CA ASP A 425 -18.20 2.81 13.03
C ASP A 425 -19.25 1.72 12.75
N LYS A 426 -18.92 0.50 13.19
CA LYS A 426 -19.70 -0.72 12.97
C LYS A 426 -21.17 -0.58 13.45
N LYS A 427 -21.40 0.14 14.56
CA LYS A 427 -22.73 0.32 15.15
C LYS A 427 -23.60 1.23 14.28
N CYS A 428 -23.09 2.40 13.92
CA CYS A 428 -23.83 3.33 13.06
C CYS A 428 -24.08 2.70 11.69
N PHE A 429 -23.05 2.11 11.07
CA PHE A 429 -23.17 1.49 9.74
C PHE A 429 -24.16 0.32 9.70
N SER A 430 -24.18 -0.54 10.72
CA SER A 430 -25.14 -1.64 10.79
C SER A 430 -26.59 -1.15 10.87
N GLN A 431 -26.86 -0.06 11.61
CA GLN A 431 -28.19 0.53 11.66
C GLN A 431 -28.55 1.26 10.36
N ALA A 432 -27.61 1.97 9.74
CA ALA A 432 -27.83 2.65 8.46
C ALA A 432 -28.15 1.64 7.33
N ILE A 433 -27.40 0.54 7.23
CA ILE A 433 -27.69 -0.55 6.28
C ILE A 433 -29.01 -1.25 6.62
N SER A 434 -29.33 -1.47 7.90
CA SER A 434 -30.63 -2.04 8.27
C SER A 434 -31.81 -1.15 7.90
N ARG A 435 -31.63 0.18 7.89
CA ARG A 435 -32.64 1.12 7.39
C ARG A 435 -32.73 1.08 5.87
N MET A 436 -31.60 1.02 5.16
CA MET A 436 -31.51 1.04 3.69
C MET A 436 -31.69 -0.35 3.04
N GLY A 437 -32.40 -1.27 3.68
CA GLY A 437 -32.53 -2.67 3.24
C GLY A 437 -33.23 -2.83 1.88
N GLY A 438 -34.17 -1.93 1.55
CA GLY A 438 -34.80 -1.88 0.22
C GLY A 438 -33.83 -1.47 -0.91
N LEU A 439 -32.73 -0.78 -0.60
CA LEU A 439 -31.77 -0.23 -1.57
C LEU A 439 -30.47 -1.05 -1.68
N TRP A 440 -29.99 -1.61 -0.57
CA TRP A 440 -28.70 -2.30 -0.46
C TRP A 440 -28.81 -3.69 0.15
N LYS A 441 -28.27 -4.70 -0.54
CA LYS A 441 -28.02 -6.04 0.02
C LYS A 441 -26.54 -6.19 0.36
N ARG A 442 -26.21 -6.42 1.63
CA ARG A 442 -24.85 -6.80 2.04
C ARG A 442 -24.50 -8.18 1.47
N LEU A 443 -23.43 -8.27 0.68
CA LEU A 443 -22.90 -9.53 0.16
C LEU A 443 -21.85 -10.13 1.10
N HIS A 444 -20.88 -9.31 1.52
CA HIS A 444 -19.71 -9.77 2.26
C HIS A 444 -19.18 -8.68 3.21
N THR A 445 -18.41 -9.08 4.22
CA THR A 445 -17.76 -8.17 5.17
C THR A 445 -16.34 -8.65 5.43
N VAL A 446 -15.34 -7.86 5.04
CA VAL A 446 -13.93 -8.14 5.34
C VAL A 446 -13.52 -7.35 6.59
N TRP A 447 -13.08 -8.05 7.63
CA TRP A 447 -12.57 -7.43 8.85
C TRP A 447 -11.10 -7.04 8.71
N VAL A 448 -10.80 -5.74 8.82
CA VAL A 448 -9.48 -5.19 8.50
C VAL A 448 -8.85 -4.44 9.68
N ASN A 449 -7.52 -4.37 9.70
CA ASN A 449 -6.76 -3.53 10.63
C ASN A 449 -6.17 -2.33 9.87
N VAL A 450 -6.64 -1.12 10.17
CA VAL A 450 -6.21 0.13 9.53
C VAL A 450 -5.48 0.98 10.56
N GLY A 451 -4.16 0.89 10.62
CA GLY A 451 -3.34 1.67 11.55
C GLY A 451 -3.65 1.42 13.03
N GLY A 452 -3.92 0.17 13.40
CA GLY A 452 -4.35 -0.24 14.75
C GLY A 452 -5.86 -0.16 14.98
N LEU A 453 -6.63 0.34 14.01
CA LEU A 453 -8.08 0.42 14.09
C LEU A 453 -8.72 -0.83 13.47
N HIS A 454 -9.40 -1.64 14.30
CA HIS A 454 -10.23 -2.73 13.81
C HIS A 454 -11.50 -2.20 13.11
N ALA A 455 -11.40 -2.03 11.79
CA ALA A 455 -12.45 -1.58 10.89
C ALA A 455 -13.05 -2.76 10.09
N ALA A 456 -13.92 -2.46 9.14
CA ALA A 456 -14.46 -3.42 8.19
C ALA A 456 -14.69 -2.78 6.82
N VAL A 457 -14.42 -3.53 5.75
CA VAL A 457 -14.89 -3.24 4.40
C VAL A 457 -16.19 -4.02 4.18
N TYR A 458 -17.28 -3.31 3.94
CA TYR A 458 -18.58 -3.91 3.64
C TYR A 458 -18.80 -3.90 2.13
N LEU A 459 -18.93 -5.07 1.52
CA LEU A 459 -19.32 -5.22 0.13
C LEU A 459 -20.85 -5.32 0.05
N LEU A 460 -21.46 -4.34 -0.59
CA LEU A 460 -22.89 -4.21 -0.83
C LEU A 460 -23.17 -4.40 -2.33
N LYS A 461 -24.37 -4.89 -2.63
CA LYS A 461 -24.95 -4.93 -3.97
C LYS A 461 -26.22 -4.10 -4.01
N ARG A 462 -26.36 -3.28 -5.05
CA ARG A 462 -27.55 -2.49 -5.31
C ARG A 462 -28.72 -3.44 -5.62
N THR A 463 -29.83 -3.27 -4.91
CA THR A 463 -31.06 -4.04 -5.16
C THR A 463 -31.71 -3.63 -6.49
N THR A 464 -32.78 -4.31 -6.87
CA THR A 464 -33.70 -3.88 -7.94
C THR A 464 -34.73 -2.83 -7.47
N GLY A 465 -34.65 -2.38 -6.21
CA GLY A 465 -35.56 -1.37 -5.66
C GLY A 465 -35.30 0.01 -6.27
N VAL A 466 -36.28 0.52 -7.02
CA VAL A 466 -36.21 1.81 -7.72
C VAL A 466 -36.10 2.95 -6.71
N PHE A 467 -35.12 3.82 -6.90
CA PHE A 467 -34.92 5.00 -6.05
C PHE A 467 -36.12 5.96 -6.15
N GLY A 468 -36.55 6.49 -5.01
CA GLY A 468 -37.75 7.30 -4.86
C GLY A 468 -39.04 6.49 -4.64
N GLN A 469 -38.98 5.16 -4.70
CA GLN A 469 -40.15 4.28 -4.60
C GLN A 469 -40.07 3.26 -3.46
N THR A 470 -38.94 3.16 -2.74
CA THR A 470 -38.83 2.22 -1.63
C THR A 470 -39.50 2.79 -0.37
N PRO A 471 -39.92 1.95 0.60
CA PRO A 471 -40.56 2.43 1.85
C PRO A 471 -39.72 3.47 2.60
N GLU A 472 -38.39 3.33 2.54
CA GLU A 472 -37.40 4.27 3.06
C GLU A 472 -37.55 5.67 2.42
N ASP A 473 -37.66 5.72 1.09
CA ASP A 473 -37.79 6.95 0.30
C ASP A 473 -39.14 7.65 0.54
N VAL A 474 -40.21 6.86 0.63
CA VAL A 474 -41.58 7.35 0.83
C VAL A 474 -41.81 7.85 2.26
N TYR A 475 -41.07 7.33 3.25
CA TYR A 475 -41.17 7.79 4.63
C TYR A 475 -40.39 9.09 4.88
N GLU A 476 -39.17 9.21 4.36
CA GLU A 476 -38.36 10.44 4.51
C GLU A 476 -39.00 11.65 3.80
N SER A 477 -39.57 11.46 2.61
CA SER A 477 -40.29 12.51 1.87
C SER A 477 -41.58 12.98 2.57
N ARG A 478 -42.20 12.16 3.42
CA ARG A 478 -43.30 12.60 4.30
C ARG A 478 -42.84 13.37 5.54
N GLY A 479 -41.60 13.17 5.97
CA GLY A 479 -41.01 13.91 7.10
C GLY A 479 -40.72 15.37 6.76
N THR A 480 -40.26 15.65 5.54
CA THR A 480 -39.91 17.01 5.08
C THR A 480 -41.13 17.91 4.86
N VAL A 481 -42.26 17.36 4.38
CA VAL A 481 -43.49 18.13 4.11
C VAL A 481 -44.12 18.74 5.38
N LYS A 482 -43.87 18.17 6.57
CA LYS A 482 -44.39 18.73 7.83
C LYS A 482 -43.63 19.96 8.35
N ALA A 483 -42.46 20.30 7.79
CA ALA A 483 -41.64 21.40 8.29
C ALA A 483 -41.91 22.76 7.60
N GLN A 484 -42.82 22.83 6.63
CA GLN A 484 -43.19 24.06 5.89
C GLN A 484 -44.67 24.47 6.09
N GLY A 485 -45.30 23.99 7.18
CA GLY A 485 -46.75 24.12 7.40
C GLY A 485 -47.19 25.13 8.48
N GLU A 486 -46.28 25.85 9.12
CA GLU A 486 -46.59 26.75 10.26
C GLU A 486 -46.03 28.17 10.07
N GLU A 487 -46.41 28.82 8.96
CA GLU A 487 -46.36 30.30 8.84
C GLU A 487 -47.74 30.86 8.46
N LYS A 488 -48.50 31.28 9.49
CA LYS A 488 -49.35 32.50 9.58
C LYS A 488 -50.52 32.31 10.53
N GLY A 489 -50.70 33.26 11.45
CA GLY A 489 -51.83 33.27 12.37
C GLY A 489 -51.80 34.40 13.40
N ASP A 490 -51.24 35.56 13.06
CA ASP A 490 -51.34 36.74 13.91
C ASP A 490 -52.73 37.38 13.76
N LYS A 491 -53.49 37.47 14.88
CA LYS A 491 -54.45 38.54 15.19
C LYS A 491 -55.17 38.36 16.54
N ASP A 492 -55.08 39.42 17.33
CA ASP A 492 -56.09 40.00 18.23
C ASP A 492 -57.06 39.08 19.00
N LEU A 493 -57.08 39.25 20.34
CA LEU A 493 -58.24 39.87 21.02
C LEU A 493 -58.01 40.08 22.53
N SER A 494 -58.24 41.33 22.96
CA SER A 494 -58.62 41.81 24.32
C SER A 494 -57.58 41.74 25.45
#